data_AF-A0A7J8IMN6-F1
#
_entry.id   AF-A0A7J8IMN6-F1
#
_cell.length_a   1.000
_cell.length_b   1.000
_cell.length_c   1.000
_cell.angle_alpha   90.00
_cell.angle_beta   90.00
_cell.angle_gamma   90.00
#
_symmetry.space_group_name_H-M   'P 1'
#
loop_
_entity.id
_entity.type
_entity.pdbx_description
1 polymer ?
#
loop_
_entity_poly.entity_id
_entity_poly.type
_entity_poly.pdbx_seq_one_letter_code
_entity_poly.pdbx_strand_id
1 'polypeptide(L)'
;MSDNDDIEVESDEEQPRFQSAADKRAHHNALERKRRDHIKDSFHSLRDSVPSLQGEKQQASRAQILDKATEYIQYMRRKNHTHQQDIDDLKRQNALLEQQVRALEKARSSAQLQTNYPSSDNSLYTNAGRSSGWTAKLRGAGQQ
;
A
#
# COMPACT_ATOMS: atom_id res chain seq x y z
N MET A 1 20.75 6.85 3.86
CA MET A 1 21.69 7.74 4.55
C MET A 1 20.85 8.81 5.23
N SER A 2 20.96 8.97 6.55
CA SER A 2 20.24 10.00 7.29
C SER A 2 21.13 11.24 7.31
N ASP A 3 20.65 12.33 6.73
CA ASP A 3 21.29 13.63 6.81
C ASP A 3 21.28 14.05 8.28
N ASN A 4 22.46 13.90 8.89
CA ASN A 4 22.75 14.38 10.21
C ASN A 4 23.04 15.87 10.02
N ASP A 5 22.02 16.71 10.14
CA ASP A 5 22.22 18.15 10.27
C ASP A 5 22.99 18.37 11.58
N ASP A 6 24.32 18.38 11.46
CA ASP A 6 25.22 18.89 12.49
C ASP A 6 24.72 20.30 12.82
N ILE A 7 24.10 20.43 14.00
CA ILE A 7 23.89 21.72 14.62
C ILE A 7 25.29 22.22 14.93
N GLU A 8 25.86 22.99 14.00
CA GLU A 8 26.93 23.91 14.30
C GLU A 8 26.38 24.84 15.38
N VAL A 9 26.73 24.54 16.63
CA VAL A 9 26.64 25.49 17.72
C VAL A 9 27.70 26.53 17.39
N GLU A 10 27.33 27.50 16.55
CA GLU A 10 28.07 28.73 16.37
C GLU A 10 28.12 29.38 17.76
N SER A 11 29.22 29.05 18.46
CA SER A 11 29.54 29.61 19.74
C SER A 11 29.91 31.05 19.43
N ASP A 12 28.95 31.94 19.65
CA ASP A 12 29.01 33.38 19.41
C ASP A 12 30.07 34.00 20.35
N GLU A 13 31.34 33.66 20.11
CA GLU A 13 32.52 34.29 20.68
C GLU A 13 32.70 35.63 19.99
N GLU A 14 31.89 36.61 20.38
CA GLU A 14 32.22 38.03 20.55
C GLU A 14 30.96 38.87 20.77
N GLN A 15 30.28 38.69 21.91
CA GLN A 15 29.27 39.65 22.36
C GLN A 15 29.87 40.66 23.36
N PRO A 16 29.62 41.97 23.18
CA PRO A 16 30.17 43.01 24.06
C PRO A 16 29.66 42.77 25.49
N ARG A 17 30.59 42.76 26.45
CA ARG A 17 30.43 42.41 27.88
C ARG A 17 29.45 43.28 28.69
N PHE A 18 28.57 44.06 28.05
CA PHE A 18 27.64 44.99 28.68
C PHE A 18 26.20 44.88 28.13
N GLN A 19 25.69 43.68 27.87
CA GLN A 19 24.25 43.50 27.71
C GLN A 19 23.56 43.62 29.07
N SER A 20 22.62 44.55 29.18
CA SER A 20 21.85 44.73 30.38
C SER A 20 21.01 43.48 30.68
N ALA A 21 20.60 43.29 31.93
CA ALA A 21 19.66 42.21 32.28
C ALA A 21 18.34 42.30 31.48
N ALA A 22 17.97 43.50 31.02
CA ALA A 22 16.84 43.73 30.14
C ALA A 22 17.08 43.17 28.73
N ASP A 23 18.28 43.35 28.16
CA ASP A 23 18.63 42.85 26.82
C ASP A 23 18.64 41.31 26.79
N LYS A 24 19.22 40.68 27.82
CA LYS A 24 19.19 39.22 27.96
C LYS A 24 17.77 38.68 28.06
N ARG A 25 16.89 39.36 28.81
CA ARG A 25 15.47 38.99 28.94
C ARG A 25 14.72 39.19 27.61
N ALA A 26 14.98 40.27 26.90
CA ALA A 26 14.38 40.55 25.60
C ALA A 26 14.78 39.49 24.56
N HIS A 27 16.06 39.13 24.51
CA HIS A 27 16.59 38.10 23.64
C HIS A 27 15.97 36.72 23.94
N HIS A 28 15.93 36.32 25.22
CA HIS A 28 15.26 35.07 25.63
C HIS A 28 13.78 35.04 25.22
N ASN A 29 13.05 36.15 25.42
CA ASN A 29 11.65 36.26 24.98
C ASN A 29 11.48 36.22 23.46
N ALA A 30 12.46 36.68 22.69
CA ALA A 30 12.46 36.59 21.23
C ALA A 30 12.65 35.14 20.77
N LEU A 31 13.64 34.44 21.33
CA LEU A 31 13.90 33.03 21.02
C LEU A 31 12.70 32.13 21.37
N GLU A 32 12.09 32.33 22.54
CA GLU A 32 10.93 31.53 22.94
C GLU A 32 9.70 31.82 22.05
N ARG A 33 9.52 33.05 21.56
CA ARG A 33 8.48 33.34 20.56
C ARG A 33 8.71 32.55 19.27
N LYS A 34 9.93 32.58 18.73
CA LYS A 34 10.32 31.80 17.54
C LYS A 34 10.03 30.31 17.75
N ARG A 35 10.42 29.76 18.90
CA ARG A 35 10.14 28.35 19.26
C ARG A 35 8.63 28.04 19.28
N ARG A 36 7.82 28.93 19.88
CA ARG A 36 6.36 28.75 19.93
C ARG A 36 5.70 28.82 18.56
N ASP A 37 6.21 29.66 17.67
CA ASP A 37 5.71 29.73 16.29
C ASP A 37 6.05 28.45 15.51
N HIS A 38 7.26 27.92 15.65
CA HIS A 38 7.61 26.63 15.04
C HIS A 38 6.71 25.49 15.54
N ILE A 39 6.42 25.43 16.84
CA ILE A 39 5.50 24.44 17.40
C ILE A 39 4.09 24.62 16.85
N LYS A 40 3.62 25.87 16.74
CA LYS A 40 2.31 26.18 16.17
C LYS A 40 2.23 25.66 14.73
N ASP A 41 3.26 25.86 13.92
CA ASP A 41 3.31 25.36 12.54
C ASP A 41 3.30 23.82 12.50
N SER A 42 4.06 23.16 13.36
CA SER A 42 4.02 21.69 13.50
C SER A 42 2.63 21.16 13.87
N PHE A 43 1.86 21.89 14.70
CA PHE A 43 0.47 21.54 15.01
C PHE A 43 -0.46 21.69 13.81
N HIS A 44 -0.25 22.71 12.96
CA HIS A 44 -1.01 22.86 11.72
C HIS A 44 -0.72 21.71 10.76
N SER A 45 0.56 21.39 10.53
CA SER A 45 0.97 20.26 9.69
C SER A 45 0.43 18.93 10.20
N LEU A 46 0.42 18.72 11.51
CA LEU A 46 -0.15 17.52 12.11
C LEU A 46 -1.67 17.44 11.89
N ARG A 47 -2.40 18.53 12.12
CA ARG A 47 -3.85 18.60 11.87
C ARG A 47 -4.18 18.25 10.43
N ASP A 48 -3.46 18.84 9.48
CA ASP A 48 -3.70 18.65 8.06
C ASP A 48 -3.34 17.24 7.58
N SER A 49 -2.54 16.49 8.35
CA SER A 49 -2.20 15.09 8.06
C SER A 49 -3.24 14.08 8.61
N VAL A 50 -4.20 14.52 9.43
CA VAL A 50 -5.20 13.67 10.07
C VAL A 50 -6.57 13.89 9.39
N PRO A 51 -7.09 12.92 8.61
CA PRO A 51 -8.28 13.12 7.77
C PRO A 51 -9.53 13.60 8.50
N SER A 52 -9.74 13.17 9.76
CA SER A 52 -10.90 13.58 10.56
C SER A 52 -10.87 15.04 11.03
N LEU A 53 -9.70 15.68 10.97
CA LEU A 53 -9.52 17.08 11.32
C LEU A 53 -9.49 17.99 10.08
N GLN A 54 -9.42 17.42 8.88
CA GLN A 54 -9.44 18.16 7.63
C GLN A 54 -10.85 18.73 7.40
N GLY A 55 -10.95 20.04 7.18
CA GLY A 55 -12.22 20.69 6.82
C GLY A 55 -13.14 21.07 7.98
N GLU A 56 -12.74 20.83 9.25
CA GLU A 56 -13.45 21.45 10.38
C GLU A 56 -13.33 22.98 10.27
N LYS A 57 -14.47 23.65 10.08
CA LYS A 57 -14.56 25.12 10.08
C LYS A 57 -14.16 25.74 11.43
N GLN A 58 -14.13 24.94 12.50
CA GLN A 58 -13.70 25.33 13.83
C GLN A 58 -12.24 24.92 14.05
N GLN A 59 -11.44 25.80 14.66
CA GLN A 59 -10.06 25.46 15.02
C GLN A 59 -10.06 24.32 16.04
N ALA A 60 -9.65 23.12 15.63
CA ALA A 60 -9.38 22.02 16.54
C ALA A 60 -8.34 22.43 17.59
N SER A 61 -8.63 22.17 18.87
CA SER A 61 -7.69 22.47 19.95
C SER A 61 -6.44 21.58 19.89
N ARG A 62 -5.33 22.00 20.52
CA ARG A 62 -4.09 21.20 20.57
C ARG A 62 -4.32 19.80 21.15
N ALA A 63 -5.14 19.68 22.19
CA ALA A 63 -5.47 18.39 22.79
C ALA A 63 -6.20 17.49 21.80
N GLN A 64 -7.24 18.00 21.13
CA GLN A 64 -7.97 17.25 20.11
C GLN A 64 -7.08 16.82 18.95
N ILE A 65 -6.13 17.67 18.51
CA ILE A 65 -5.18 17.30 17.46
C ILE A 65 -4.35 16.09 17.88
N LEU A 66 -3.83 16.08 19.11
CA LEU A 66 -3.03 14.97 19.63
C LEU A 66 -3.86 13.69 19.80
N ASP A 67 -5.08 13.82 20.32
CA ASP A 67 -6.00 12.68 20.52
C ASP A 67 -6.35 12.04 19.17
N LYS A 68 -6.77 12.84 18.19
CA LYS A 68 -7.14 12.36 16.86
C LYS A 68 -5.95 11.84 16.06
N ALA A 69 -4.76 12.43 16.20
CA ALA A 69 -3.55 11.87 15.62
C ALA A 69 -3.23 10.48 16.21
N THR A 70 -3.34 10.33 17.53
CA THR A 70 -3.11 9.06 18.21
C THR A 70 -4.10 7.98 17.76
N GLU A 71 -5.40 8.32 17.72
CA GLU A 71 -6.46 7.45 17.20
C GLU A 71 -6.16 7.03 15.75
N TYR A 72 -5.78 7.99 14.91
CA TYR A 72 -5.51 7.73 13.49
C TYR A 72 -4.31 6.82 13.28
N ILE A 73 -3.22 6.99 14.03
CA ILE A 73 -2.06 6.09 13.99
C ILE A 73 -2.47 4.66 14.38
N GLN A 74 -3.25 4.50 15.44
CA GLN A 74 -3.72 3.17 15.87
C GLN A 74 -4.66 2.53 14.84
N TYR A 75 -5.53 3.33 14.22
CA TYR A 75 -6.40 2.88 13.13
C TYR A 75 -5.57 2.41 11.92
N MET A 76 -4.61 3.23 11.45
CA MET A 76 -3.79 2.90 10.30
C MET A 76 -2.90 1.68 10.54
N ARG A 77 -2.39 1.48 11.76
CA ARG A 77 -1.68 0.24 12.13
C ARG A 77 -2.54 -1.01 11.98
N ARG A 78 -3.77 -0.97 12.49
CA ARG A 78 -4.73 -2.09 12.36
C ARG A 78 -5.10 -2.32 10.90
N LYS A 79 -5.41 -1.26 10.16
CA LYS A 79 -5.75 -1.32 8.74
C LYS A 79 -4.62 -1.92 7.89
N ASN A 80 -3.39 -1.46 8.09
CA ASN A 80 -2.22 -2.01 7.39
C ASN A 80 -1.99 -3.48 7.74
N HIS A 81 -2.23 -3.89 9.00
CA HIS A 81 -2.13 -5.28 9.40
C HIS A 81 -3.14 -6.17 8.68
N THR A 82 -4.41 -5.77 8.61
CA THR A 82 -5.44 -6.49 7.85
C THR A 82 -5.08 -6.57 6.37
N HIS A 83 -4.66 -5.46 5.74
CA HIS A 83 -4.23 -5.49 4.34
C HIS A 83 -3.03 -6.42 4.12
N GLN A 84 -2.09 -6.49 5.07
CA GLN A 84 -0.98 -7.42 4.97
C GLN A 84 -1.46 -8.88 5.04
N GLN A 85 -2.43 -9.19 5.91
CA GLN A 85 -3.06 -10.51 5.97
C GLN A 85 -3.75 -10.86 4.65
N ASP A 86 -4.53 -9.93 4.09
CA ASP A 86 -5.21 -10.11 2.80
C ASP A 86 -4.21 -10.40 1.67
N ILE A 87 -3.10 -9.65 1.63
CA ILE A 87 -2.01 -9.85 0.66
C ILE A 87 -1.41 -11.26 0.80
N ASP A 88 -1.17 -11.72 2.02
CA ASP A 88 -0.56 -13.03 2.27
C ASP A 88 -1.53 -14.18 1.95
N ASP A 89 -2.82 -14.01 2.23
CA ASP A 89 -3.87 -14.95 1.83
C ASP A 89 -3.99 -15.05 0.30
N LEU A 90 -4.01 -13.92 -0.40
CA LEU A 90 -4.07 -13.87 -1.86
C LEU A 90 -2.82 -14.50 -2.50
N LYS A 91 -1.63 -14.27 -1.94
CA LYS A 91 -0.40 -14.93 -2.39
C LYS A 91 -0.48 -16.45 -2.25
N ARG A 92 -1.01 -16.95 -1.12
CA ARG A 92 -1.22 -18.39 -0.91
C ARG A 92 -2.21 -18.96 -1.92
N GLN A 93 -3.33 -18.27 -2.16
CA GLN A 93 -4.32 -18.69 -3.16
C GLN A 93 -3.74 -18.72 -4.58
N ASN A 94 -3.01 -17.68 -4.97
CA ASN A 94 -2.34 -17.63 -6.28
C ASN A 94 -1.34 -18.77 -6.45
N ALA A 95 -0.52 -19.06 -5.44
CA ALA A 95 0.43 -20.17 -5.51
C ALA A 95 -0.26 -21.54 -5.72
N LEU A 96 -1.41 -21.77 -5.06
CA LEU A 96 -2.21 -22.98 -5.25
C LEU A 96 -2.81 -23.06 -6.66
N LEU A 97 -3.36 -21.95 -7.16
CA LEU A 97 -3.92 -21.89 -8.50
C LEU A 97 -2.85 -22.11 -9.58
N GLU A 98 -1.68 -21.48 -9.44
CA GLU A 98 -0.54 -21.72 -10.32
C GLU A 98 -0.10 -23.18 -10.32
N GLN A 99 -0.08 -23.84 -9.15
CA GLN A 99 0.23 -25.26 -9.06
C GLN A 99 -0.81 -26.12 -9.81
N GLN A 100 -2.10 -25.80 -9.68
CA GLN A 100 -3.18 -26.50 -10.39
C GLN A 100 -3.06 -26.30 -11.91
N VAL A 101 -2.79 -25.08 -12.37
CA VAL A 101 -2.58 -24.79 -13.80
C VAL A 101 -1.40 -25.60 -14.33
N ARG A 102 -0.24 -25.58 -13.67
CA ARG A 102 0.93 -26.38 -14.07
C ARG A 102 0.63 -27.89 -14.13
N ALA A 103 -0.14 -28.41 -13.18
CA ALA A 103 -0.52 -29.82 -13.16
C ALA A 103 -1.45 -30.18 -14.34
N LEU A 104 -2.42 -29.32 -14.65
CA LEU A 104 -3.34 -29.50 -15.78
C LEU A 104 -2.63 -29.41 -17.13
N GLU A 105 -1.68 -28.48 -17.28
CA GLU A 105 -0.84 -28.36 -18.49
C GLU A 105 0.02 -29.60 -18.71
N LYS A 106 0.58 -30.17 -17.63
CA LYS A 106 1.32 -31.43 -17.68
C LYS A 106 0.42 -32.62 -18.05
N ALA A 107 -0.77 -32.72 -17.48
CA ALA A 107 -1.72 -33.79 -17.79
C ALA A 107 -2.22 -33.72 -19.24
N ARG A 108 -2.50 -32.51 -19.74
CA ARG A 108 -2.92 -32.28 -21.12
C ARG A 108 -1.82 -32.63 -22.12
N SER A 109 -0.57 -32.22 -21.85
CA SER A 109 0.57 -32.58 -22.71
C SER A 109 0.86 -34.08 -22.72
N SER A 110 0.74 -34.77 -21.57
CA SER A 110 0.90 -36.23 -21.51
C SER A 110 -0.21 -36.98 -22.25
N ALA A 111 -1.45 -36.50 -22.18
CA ALA A 111 -2.58 -37.09 -22.92
C ALA A 111 -2.39 -36.97 -24.44
N GLN A 112 -1.87 -35.84 -24.94
CA GLN A 112 -1.59 -35.67 -26.37
C GLN A 112 -0.48 -36.63 -26.87
N LEU A 113 0.55 -36.90 -26.06
CA LEU A 113 1.62 -37.85 -26.44
C LEU A 113 1.13 -39.30 -26.52
N GLN A 114 0.12 -39.70 -25.75
CA GLN A 114 -0.48 -41.04 -25.86
C GLN A 114 -1.34 -41.21 -27.12
N THR A 115 -1.95 -40.14 -27.65
CA THR A 115 -2.77 -40.21 -28.88
C THR A 115 -1.95 -40.28 -30.17
N ASN A 116 -0.64 -39.99 -30.12
CA ASN A 116 0.21 -39.88 -31.30
C ASN A 116 1.10 -41.11 -31.55
N TYR A 117 0.86 -42.22 -30.83
CA TYR A 117 1.37 -43.52 -31.23
C TYR A 117 0.39 -44.15 -32.23
N PRO A 118 0.77 -44.37 -33.51
CA PRO A 118 0.01 -45.28 -34.35
C PRO A 118 0.10 -46.65 -33.70
N SER A 119 -1.01 -47.09 -33.11
CA SER A 119 -1.18 -48.48 -32.69
C SER A 119 -1.14 -49.33 -33.96
N SER A 120 0.04 -49.84 -34.28
CA SER A 120 0.27 -50.81 -35.34
C SER A 120 -0.16 -52.20 -34.89
N ASP A 121 -1.39 -52.35 -34.38
CA ASP A 121 -2.06 -53.65 -34.34
C ASP A 121 -3.54 -53.47 -33.98
N ASN A 122 -4.42 -53.42 -34.98
CA ASN A 122 -5.67 -54.16 -34.89
C ASN A 122 -6.31 -54.36 -36.26
N SER A 123 -6.16 -55.59 -36.76
CA SER A 123 -7.24 -56.43 -37.25
C SER A 123 -8.39 -55.75 -38.02
N LEU A 124 -8.40 -56.01 -39.32
CA LEU A 124 -9.58 -56.26 -40.15
C LEU A 124 -10.84 -56.56 -39.32
N TYR A 125 -11.85 -55.69 -39.30
CA TYR A 125 -13.28 -56.04 -39.37
C TYR A 125 -14.15 -54.77 -39.40
N THR A 126 -14.68 -54.52 -40.61
CA THR A 126 -16.05 -54.13 -40.96
C THR A 126 -16.88 -53.13 -40.11
N ASN A 127 -17.41 -52.17 -40.87
CA ASN A 127 -18.82 -51.75 -40.96
C ASN A 127 -19.36 -50.55 -40.14
N ALA A 128 -20.08 -49.74 -40.93
CA ALA A 128 -21.27 -48.96 -40.64
C ALA A 128 -21.16 -47.66 -39.82
N GLY A 129 -21.52 -46.55 -40.50
CA GLY A 129 -22.29 -45.49 -39.85
C GLY A 129 -21.69 -44.09 -39.86
N ARG A 130 -21.23 -43.57 -41.00
CA ARG A 130 -21.08 -42.11 -41.16
C ARG A 130 -22.48 -41.49 -41.31
N SER A 131 -23.15 -41.23 -40.19
CA SER A 131 -24.28 -40.30 -40.16
C SER A 131 -23.72 -38.87 -40.09
N SER A 132 -24.05 -38.10 -41.11
CA SER A 132 -23.62 -36.73 -41.32
C SER A 132 -24.71 -35.79 -40.84
N GLY A 133 -24.35 -34.77 -40.07
CA GLY A 133 -25.04 -33.48 -40.11
C GLY A 133 -25.97 -33.14 -38.95
N TRP A 134 -25.45 -32.39 -37.99
CA TRP A 134 -26.09 -31.14 -37.56
C TRP A 134 -25.01 -30.06 -37.45
N THR A 135 -24.94 -29.24 -38.49
CA THR A 135 -24.16 -28.01 -38.53
C THR A 135 -24.94 -26.88 -37.86
N ALA A 136 -24.21 -26.13 -37.03
CA ALA A 136 -24.33 -24.70 -36.76
C ALA A 136 -25.67 -24.11 -36.24
N LYS A 137 -25.60 -23.43 -35.08
CA LYS A 137 -26.38 -22.20 -34.86
C LYS A 137 -25.69 -21.20 -33.89
N LEU A 138 -25.28 -20.06 -34.49
CA LEU A 138 -25.38 -18.65 -34.07
C LEU A 138 -24.95 -18.28 -32.62
N ARG A 139 -23.91 -17.46 -32.39
CA ARG A 139 -23.79 -15.98 -32.56
C ARG A 139 -24.89 -15.16 -31.86
N GLY A 140 -24.52 -14.53 -30.73
CA GLY A 140 -24.79 -13.10 -30.46
C GLY A 140 -26.00 -12.71 -29.59
N ALA A 141 -25.73 -12.20 -28.38
CA ALA A 141 -26.43 -11.11 -27.67
C ALA A 141 -25.54 -10.77 -26.46
N GLY A 142 -25.16 -9.53 -26.11
CA GLY A 142 -25.88 -8.27 -26.27
C GLY A 142 -26.29 -7.79 -24.88
N GLN A 143 -25.52 -6.83 -24.35
CA GLN A 143 -25.83 -5.82 -23.31
C GLN A 143 -26.96 -6.09 -22.29
N GLN A 144 -26.62 -5.91 -21.01
CA GLN A 144 -27.15 -4.85 -20.15
C GLN A 144 -26.18 -4.56 -19.01
#